data_AF-A0A8T4MA88-F1
#
_entry.id   AF-A0A8T4MA88-F1
#
_cell.length_a   1.000
_cell.length_b   1.000
_cell.length_c   1.000
_cell.angle_alpha   90.00
_cell.angle_beta   90.00
_cell.angle_gamma   90.00
#
_symmetry.space_group_name_H-M   'P 1'
#
loop_
_entity.id
_entity.type
_entity.pdbx_description
1 polymer ?
#
loop_
_entity_poly.entity_id
_entity_poly.type
_entity_poly.pdbx_seq_one_letter_code
_entity_poly.pdbx_strand_id
1 'polypeptide(L)' 'MNNKKHMRKIREKRIKSTKKQIEKHEDKIKNEDGRLDTTKDYWKKEIDENFLKQIEKDKDYLEGK' A
#
# COMPACT_ATOMS: atom_id res chain seq x y z
N MET A 1 8.06 -27.68 -4.14
CA MET A 1 8.59 -26.66 -3.20
C MET A 1 8.95 -25.31 -3.83
N ASN A 2 9.13 -25.17 -5.16
CA ASN A 2 9.55 -23.89 -5.79
C ASN A 2 8.51 -22.76 -5.74
N ASN A 3 7.21 -23.08 -5.73
CA ASN A 3 6.16 -22.05 -5.77
C ASN A 3 6.08 -21.19 -4.50
N LYS A 4 6.33 -21.75 -3.30
CA LYS A 4 6.27 -20.97 -2.05
C LYS A 4 7.34 -19.87 -2.00
N LYS A 5 8.59 -20.19 -2.36
CA LYS A 5 9.69 -19.20 -2.38
C LYS A 5 9.44 -18.11 -3.43
N HIS A 6 8.89 -18.47 -4.58
CA HIS A 6 8.56 -17.51 -5.63
C HIS A 6 7.42 -16.56 -5.21
N MET A 7 6.33 -17.10 -4.66
CA MET A 7 5.21 -16.31 -4.16
C MET A 7 5.62 -15.38 -3.04
N ARG A 8 6.48 -15.84 -2.13
CA ARG A 8 7.06 -15.01 -1.07
C ARG A 8 7.78 -13.78 -1.63
N LYS A 9 8.65 -13.95 -2.63
CA LYS A 9 9.34 -12.84 -3.31
C LYS A 9 8.37 -11.88 -4.00
N ILE A 10 7.30 -12.39 -4.62
CA ILE A 10 6.27 -11.55 -5.24
C ILE A 10 5.58 -10.68 -4.18
N ARG A 11 5.20 -11.26 -3.05
CA ARG A 11 4.53 -10.56 -1.94
C ARG A 11 5.45 -9.49 -1.33
N GLU A 12 6.72 -9.81 -1.12
CA GLU A 12 7.73 -8.82 -0.66
C GLU A 12 7.88 -7.64 -1.64
N LYS A 13 7.92 -7.92 -2.95
CA LYS A 13 7.96 -6.88 -3.99
C LYS A 13 6.68 -6.04 -4.00
N ARG A 14 5.52 -6.68 -3.83
CA ARG A 14 4.22 -6.01 -3.76
C ARG A 14 4.15 -5.05 -2.59
N ILE A 15 4.51 -5.49 -1.38
CA ILE A 15 4.57 -4.62 -0.18
C ILE A 15 5.46 -3.40 -0.44
N LYS A 16 6.65 -3.57 -1.03
CA LYS A 16 7.54 -2.45 -1.36
C LYS A 16 6.91 -1.48 -2.35
N SER A 17 6.26 -2.00 -3.39
CA SER A 17 5.57 -1.17 -4.40
C SER A 17 4.40 -0.41 -3.79
N THR A 18 3.59 -1.08 -2.95
CA THR A 18 2.44 -0.48 -2.27
C THR A 18 2.90 0.63 -1.31
N LYS A 19 3.97 0.43 -0.55
CA LYS A 19 4.56 1.48 0.29
C LYS A 19 4.98 2.72 -0.51
N LYS A 20 5.62 2.53 -1.67
CA LYS A 20 5.98 3.65 -2.57
C LYS A 20 4.76 4.37 -3.12
N GLN A 21 3.65 3.66 -3.35
CA GLN A 21 2.41 4.30 -3.77
C GLN A 21 1.81 5.14 -2.63
N ILE A 22 1.77 4.61 -1.40
CA ILE A 22 1.34 5.37 -0.21
C ILE A 22 2.15 6.66 -0.08
N GLU A 23 3.48 6.58 -0.13
CA GLU A 23 4.37 7.74 -0.03
C GLU A 23 4.05 8.81 -1.09
N LYS A 24 3.82 8.40 -2.35
CA LYS A 24 3.39 9.33 -3.42
C LYS A 24 2.03 9.98 -3.14
N HIS A 25 1.11 9.27 -2.49
CA HIS A 25 -0.21 9.81 -2.18
C HIS A 25 -0.13 10.76 -0.96
N GLU A 26 0.67 10.41 0.04
CA GLU A 26 0.98 11.30 1.17
C GLU A 26 1.67 12.59 0.71
N ASP A 27 2.64 12.49 -0.21
CA ASP A 27 3.28 13.66 -0.81
C ASP A 27 2.30 14.53 -1.59
N LYS A 28 1.35 13.94 -2.30
CA LYS A 28 0.28 14.71 -2.96
C LYS A 28 -0.61 15.42 -1.95
N ILE A 29 -1.03 14.73 -0.89
CA ILE A 29 -1.85 15.33 0.18
C ILE A 29 -1.11 16.50 0.84
N LYS A 30 0.20 16.36 1.05
CA LYS A 30 1.05 17.36 1.71
C LYS A 30 1.35 18.56 0.81
N ASN A 31 1.57 18.36 -0.49
CA ASN A 31 1.95 19.42 -1.43
C ASN A 31 0.76 20.05 -2.17
N GLU A 32 -0.43 19.46 -2.14
CA GLU A 32 -1.65 20.09 -2.65
C GLU A 32 -2.15 21.16 -1.66
N ASP A 33 -1.56 22.35 -1.73
CA ASP A 33 -2.16 23.56 -1.17
C ASP A 33 -3.40 23.95 -2.00
N GLY A 34 -4.57 24.01 -1.36
CA GLY A 34 -5.80 24.56 -1.95
C GLY A 34 -6.69 23.62 -2.78
N ARG A 35 -6.35 22.33 -2.96
CA ARG A 35 -7.26 21.37 -3.60
C ARG A 35 -8.30 20.88 -2.60
N LEU A 36 -9.59 20.94 -2.99
CA LEU A 36 -10.79 20.57 -2.20
C LEU A 36 -10.50 19.44 -1.20
N ASP A 37 -10.87 19.62 0.08
CA ASP A 37 -10.72 18.64 1.16
C ASP A 37 -11.18 17.23 0.75
N THR A 38 -12.20 17.14 -0.10
CA THR A 38 -12.73 15.89 -0.65
C THR A 38 -11.71 15.07 -1.46
N THR A 39 -10.74 15.72 -2.12
CA THR A 39 -9.68 15.03 -2.87
C THR A 39 -8.63 14.45 -1.92
N LYS A 40 -8.29 15.19 -0.85
CA LYS A 40 -7.37 14.70 0.19
C LYS A 40 -8.00 13.53 0.96
N ASP A 41 -9.28 13.63 1.29
CA ASP A 41 -10.03 12.55 1.94
C ASP A 41 -10.18 11.33 1.05
N TYR A 42 -10.41 11.50 -0.26
CA TYR A 42 -10.41 10.40 -1.21
C TYR A 42 -9.07 9.63 -1.18
N TRP A 43 -7.94 10.35 -1.25
CA TRP A 43 -6.62 9.71 -1.22
C TRP A 43 -6.30 9.06 0.13
N LYS A 44 -6.67 9.69 1.25
CA LYS A 44 -6.53 9.09 2.58
C LYS A 44 -7.33 7.80 2.70
N LYS A 45 -8.59 7.80 2.24
CA LYS A 45 -9.43 6.60 2.25
C LYS A 45 -8.87 5.48 1.39
N GLU A 46 -8.34 5.79 0.20
CA GLU A 46 -7.68 4.80 -0.65
C GLU A 46 -6.42 4.20 0.01
N ILE A 47 -5.63 5.04 0.70
CA ILE A 47 -4.47 4.58 1.49
C ILE A 47 -4.90 3.61 2.59
N ASP A 48 -5.88 4.01 3.39
CA ASP A 48 -6.33 3.24 4.55
C ASP A 48 -7.02 1.93 4.17
N GLU A 49 -7.92 1.95 3.18
CA GLU A 49 -8.74 0.78 2.87
C GLU A 49 -8.08 -0.19 1.90
N ASN A 50 -7.41 0.32 0.86
CA ASN A 50 -6.91 -0.55 -0.22
C ASN A 50 -5.44 -0.91 0.00
N PHE A 51 -4.59 0.06 0.32
CA PHE A 51 -3.15 -0.18 0.42
C PHE A 51 -2.75 -0.84 1.73
N LEU A 52 -3.29 -0.39 2.89
CA LEU A 52 -2.97 -1.02 4.17
C LEU A 52 -3.49 -2.47 4.26
N LYS A 53 -4.74 -2.73 3.86
CA LYS A 53 -5.29 -4.09 3.85
C LYS A 53 -4.51 -5.04 2.93
N GLN A 54 -4.01 -4.55 1.80
CA GLN A 54 -3.18 -5.35 0.90
C GLN A 54 -1.82 -5.68 1.54
N ILE A 55 -1.20 -4.72 2.23
CA ILE A 55 0.05 -4.94 2.97
C ILE A 55 -0.16 -5.94 4.11
N GLU A 56 -1.26 -5.84 4.85
CA GLU A 56 -1.60 -6.75 5.94
C GLU A 56 -1.75 -8.19 5.44
N LYS A 57 -2.57 -8.42 4.41
CA LYS A 57 -2.70 -9.74 3.77
C LYS A 57 -1.38 -10.31 3.27
N ASP A 58 -0.53 -9.45 2.69
CA ASP A 58 0.77 -9.88 2.21
C ASP A 58 1.73 -10.20 3.37
N LYS A 59 1.66 -9.46 4.49
CA LYS A 59 2.42 -9.75 5.71
C LYS A 59 1.96 -11.04 6.37
N ASP A 60 0.66 -11.27 6.52
CA ASP A 60 0.12 -12.51 7.09
C ASP A 60 0.59 -13.73 6.29
N TYR A 61 0.57 -13.63 4.95
CA TYR A 61 1.12 -14.67 4.07
C TYR A 61 2.63 -14.93 4.29
N LEU A 62 3.40 -13.88 4.58
CA LEU A 62 4.84 -14.00 4.86
C LEU A 62 5.12 -14.55 6.27
N GLU A 63 4.32 -14.17 7.26
CA GLU A 63 4.39 -14.65 8.65
C GLU A 63 3.82 -16.07 8.79
N GLY A 64 2.98 -16.52 7.86
CA GLY A 64 2.33 -17.82 7.90
C GLY A 64 1.20 -17.91 8.92
N LYS A 65 0.57 -16.77 9.23
CA LYS A 65 -0.64 -16.67 10.05
C LYS A 65 -1.90 -16.93 9.22
#